data_AF-A0A853PN35-F1
#
_entry.id   AF-A0A853PN35-F1
#
_cell.length_a   1.000
_cell.length_b   1.000
_cell.length_c   1.000
_cell.angle_alpha   90.00
_cell.angle_beta   90.00
_cell.angle_gamma   90.00
#
_symmetry.space_group_name_H-M   'P 1'
#
loop_
_entity.id
_entity.type
_entity.pdbx_description
1 polymer ?
#
loop_
_entity_poly.entity_id
_entity_poly.type
_entity_poly.pdbx_seq_one_letter_code
_entity_poly.pdbx_strand_id
1 'polypeptide(L)'
;MLDEEKDAVNAFIKKHNIQTISESDFEANGYKTDTTKNEYVAFSNGVYMQIVDKGIVTDKPENDSIKNNNIVAVRFVEHDIKANDTTCFNVVLPGFENYPNYYTYPDVFRYVDNGTSVAGVFTEGSMYAKYGTTDVPPGWLLALKYVTNYAHVRMIVPSKMGHQSANQYVNPYFYDIRKFQKALN
;
A
#
# COMPACT_ATOMS: atom_id res chain seq x y z
N MET A 1 -6.73 -5.81 22.19
CA MET A 1 -6.37 -6.08 20.78
C MET A 1 -6.77 -4.97 19.81
N LEU A 2 -8.07 -4.69 19.55
CA LEU A 2 -8.45 -3.59 18.63
C LEU A 2 -8.10 -2.21 19.17
N ASP A 3 -8.23 -1.97 20.48
CA ASP A 3 -7.83 -0.69 21.07
C ASP A 3 -6.30 -0.55 21.11
N GLU A 4 -5.56 -1.63 21.36
CA GLU A 4 -4.09 -1.65 21.22
C GLU A 4 -3.62 -1.36 19.79
N GLU A 5 -4.33 -1.83 18.77
CA GLU A 5 -4.05 -1.47 17.38
C GLU A 5 -4.25 0.02 17.15
N LYS A 6 -5.36 0.60 17.62
CA LYS A 6 -5.61 2.04 17.51
C LYS A 6 -4.52 2.85 18.22
N ASP A 7 -4.14 2.45 19.42
CA ASP A 7 -3.09 3.11 20.19
C ASP A 7 -1.73 3.04 19.46
N ALA A 8 -1.39 1.88 18.88
CA ALA A 8 -0.17 1.71 18.10
C ALA A 8 -0.17 2.60 16.84
N VAL A 9 -1.28 2.66 16.11
CA VAL A 9 -1.43 3.54 14.93
C VAL A 9 -1.32 5.00 15.33
N ASN A 10 -2.01 5.43 16.40
CA ASN A 10 -1.96 6.80 16.90
C ASN A 10 -0.54 7.19 17.35
N ALA A 11 0.16 6.28 18.04
CA ALA A 11 1.54 6.46 18.44
C ALA A 11 2.47 6.59 17.21
N PHE A 12 2.24 5.79 16.16
CA PHE A 12 2.98 5.89 14.91
C PHE A 12 2.75 7.23 14.20
N ILE A 13 1.49 7.65 14.05
CA ILE A 13 1.11 8.96 13.48
C ILE A 13 1.83 10.10 14.20
N LYS A 14 1.78 10.09 15.54
CA LYS A 14 2.45 11.10 16.37
C LYS A 14 3.97 11.05 16.24
N LYS A 15 4.58 9.86 16.31
CA LYS A 15 6.04 9.66 16.23
C LYS A 15 6.60 10.17 14.89
N HIS A 16 5.85 9.99 13.81
CA HIS A 16 6.26 10.37 12.46
C HIS A 16 5.74 11.75 12.03
N ASN A 17 5.13 12.53 12.93
CA ASN A 17 4.54 13.83 12.65
C ASN A 17 3.62 13.82 11.41
N ILE A 18 2.80 12.77 11.29
CA ILE A 18 1.85 12.62 10.18
C ILE A 18 0.71 13.60 10.39
N GLN A 19 0.45 14.44 9.38
CA GLN A 19 -0.72 15.31 9.32
C GLN A 19 -1.85 14.58 8.58
N THR A 20 -3.08 14.71 9.07
CA THR A 20 -4.22 13.99 8.47
C THR A 20 -5.21 14.97 7.86
N ILE A 21 -5.68 14.67 6.64
CA ILE A 21 -6.82 15.34 5.99
C ILE A 21 -8.02 14.39 5.89
N SER A 22 -9.22 14.96 5.81
CA SER A 22 -10.44 14.18 5.62
C SER A 22 -10.56 13.65 4.18
N GLU A 23 -11.38 12.63 3.96
CA GLU A 23 -11.71 12.16 2.61
C GLU A 23 -12.33 13.27 1.75
N SER A 24 -13.14 14.16 2.36
CA SER A 24 -13.73 15.31 1.65
C SER A 24 -12.71 16.36 1.24
N ASP A 25 -11.72 16.66 2.09
CA ASP A 25 -10.66 17.61 1.73
C ASP A 25 -9.75 17.01 0.64
N PHE A 26 -9.50 15.70 0.72
CA PHE A 26 -8.77 14.95 -0.29
C PHE A 26 -9.50 14.94 -1.64
N GLU A 27 -10.81 14.77 -1.67
CA GLU A 27 -11.60 14.89 -2.90
C GLU A 27 -11.58 16.34 -3.44
N ALA A 28 -11.83 17.32 -2.56
CA ALA A 28 -11.89 18.74 -2.92
C ALA A 28 -10.56 19.28 -3.50
N ASN A 29 -9.42 18.69 -3.13
CA ASN A 29 -8.10 19.08 -3.62
C ASN A 29 -7.64 18.31 -4.88
N GLY A 30 -8.50 17.45 -5.44
CA GLY A 30 -8.20 16.64 -6.62
C GLY A 30 -7.37 15.38 -6.33
N TYR A 31 -7.58 14.77 -5.15
CA TYR A 31 -6.92 13.56 -4.69
C TYR A 31 -5.39 13.71 -4.62
N LYS A 32 -4.94 14.70 -3.84
CA LYS A 32 -3.53 15.04 -3.61
C LYS A 32 -3.23 15.09 -2.12
N THR A 33 -1.98 14.78 -1.77
CA THR A 33 -1.43 14.92 -0.42
C THR A 33 -0.15 15.74 -0.46
N ASP A 34 0.06 16.59 0.54
CA ASP A 34 1.28 17.39 0.68
C ASP A 34 2.41 16.60 1.38
N THR A 35 3.37 16.11 0.59
CA THR A 35 4.52 15.34 1.11
C THR A 35 5.48 16.19 1.95
N THR A 36 5.49 17.52 1.78
CA THR A 36 6.34 18.43 2.58
C THR A 36 5.83 18.56 4.01
N LYS A 37 4.55 18.29 4.23
CA LYS A 37 3.89 18.28 5.54
C LYS A 37 3.71 16.89 6.13
N ASN A 38 4.19 15.87 5.42
CA ASN A 38 3.90 14.47 5.73
C ASN A 38 2.38 14.21 5.86
N GLU A 39 1.61 14.73 4.91
CA GLU A 39 0.14 14.69 4.90
C GLU A 39 -0.38 13.35 4.38
N TYR A 40 -1.41 12.81 5.05
CA TYR A 40 -2.10 11.56 4.73
C TYR A 40 -3.61 11.82 4.73
N VAL A 41 -4.34 11.28 3.76
CA VAL A 41 -5.79 11.17 3.87
C VAL A 41 -6.15 10.05 4.85
N ALA A 42 -7.10 10.33 5.75
CA ALA A 42 -7.64 9.36 6.71
C ALA A 42 -9.00 8.82 6.20
N PHE A 43 -9.03 7.55 5.82
CA PHE A 43 -10.24 6.88 5.35
C PHE A 43 -11.07 6.30 6.50
N SER A 44 -12.38 6.25 6.30
CA SER A 44 -13.37 5.67 7.24
C SER A 44 -13.14 4.19 7.56
N ASN A 45 -12.43 3.44 6.71
CA ASN A 45 -12.02 2.05 6.96
C ASN A 45 -10.73 1.93 7.83
N GLY A 46 -10.20 3.06 8.31
CA GLY A 46 -9.03 3.14 9.18
C GLY A 46 -7.68 3.18 8.45
N VAL A 47 -7.67 3.13 7.11
CA VAL A 47 -6.45 3.31 6.32
C VAL A 47 -6.05 4.78 6.31
N TYR A 48 -4.75 5.05 6.45
CA TYR A 48 -4.16 6.36 6.16
C TYR A 48 -3.28 6.23 4.92
N MET A 49 -3.39 7.16 3.97
CA MET A 49 -2.61 7.10 2.72
C MET A 49 -1.99 8.44 2.36
N GLN A 50 -0.72 8.42 1.98
CA GLN A 50 -0.03 9.51 1.30
C GLN A 50 0.27 9.09 -0.13
N ILE A 51 -0.13 9.91 -1.11
CA ILE A 51 0.33 9.80 -2.48
C ILE A 51 1.65 10.57 -2.58
N VAL A 52 2.75 9.84 -2.68
CA VAL A 52 4.09 10.42 -2.84
C VAL A 52 4.31 10.84 -4.28
N ASP A 53 3.93 9.96 -5.21
CA ASP A 53 3.88 10.20 -6.64
C ASP A 53 2.60 9.58 -7.20
N LYS A 54 1.81 10.35 -7.94
CA LYS A 54 0.53 9.89 -8.50
C LYS A 54 0.73 8.89 -9.66
N GLY A 55 1.95 8.77 -10.19
CA GLY A 55 2.29 7.96 -11.35
C GLY A 55 2.22 8.78 -12.64
N ILE A 56 2.01 8.09 -13.76
CA ILE A 56 1.89 8.74 -15.07
C ILE A 56 0.66 9.65 -15.09
N VAL A 57 0.90 10.96 -15.27
CA VAL A 57 -0.14 11.97 -15.48
C VAL A 57 -0.11 12.38 -16.95
N THR A 58 -1.06 11.85 -17.73
CA THR A 58 -1.25 12.18 -19.15
C THR A 58 -2.61 12.84 -19.36
N ASP A 59 -2.81 13.43 -20.54
CA ASP A 59 -4.10 13.98 -20.98
C ASP A 59 -5.18 12.88 -21.12
N LYS A 60 -4.80 11.60 -21.03
CA LYS A 60 -5.67 10.42 -21.11
C LYS A 60 -5.39 9.45 -19.94
N PRO A 61 -5.69 9.86 -18.70
CA PRO A 61 -5.36 9.11 -17.49
C PRO A 61 -5.97 7.70 -17.50
N GLU A 62 -7.06 7.47 -18.22
CA GLU A 62 -7.69 6.16 -18.39
C GLU A 62 -6.78 5.12 -19.05
N ASN A 63 -5.74 5.52 -19.79
CA ASN A 63 -4.78 4.59 -20.38
C ASN A 63 -3.74 4.11 -19.37
N ASP A 64 -3.51 4.93 -18.34
CA ASP A 64 -2.51 4.72 -17.30
C ASP A 64 -3.14 4.24 -15.98
N SER A 65 -4.46 4.31 -15.81
CA SER A 65 -5.17 3.67 -14.70
C SER A 65 -5.02 2.14 -14.73
N ILE A 66 -4.97 1.54 -13.55
CA ILE A 66 -5.04 0.08 -13.38
C ILE A 66 -6.50 -0.35 -13.49
N LYS A 67 -6.79 -1.28 -14.40
CA LYS A 67 -8.15 -1.75 -14.72
C LYS A 67 -8.32 -3.23 -14.39
N ASN A 68 -9.58 -3.67 -14.31
CA ASN A 68 -9.93 -5.09 -14.15
C ASN A 68 -9.09 -5.98 -15.08
N ASN A 69 -8.65 -7.12 -14.55
CA ASN A 69 -7.78 -8.12 -15.20
C ASN A 69 -6.35 -7.67 -15.53
N ASN A 70 -5.93 -6.46 -15.16
CA ASN A 70 -4.53 -6.07 -15.30
C ASN A 70 -3.66 -6.91 -14.37
N ILE A 71 -2.46 -7.26 -14.85
CA ILE A 71 -1.38 -7.77 -14.03
C ILE A 71 -0.58 -6.58 -13.53
N VAL A 72 -0.35 -6.52 -12.22
CA VAL A 72 0.31 -5.42 -11.54
C VAL A 72 1.51 -5.96 -10.79
N ALA A 73 2.68 -5.39 -11.07
CA ALA A 73 3.93 -5.62 -10.36
C ALA A 73 4.15 -4.50 -9.34
N VAL A 74 4.46 -4.86 -8.10
CA VAL A 74 4.68 -3.92 -7.00
C VAL A 74 6.03 -4.08 -6.33
N ARG A 75 6.63 -2.94 -6.01
CA ARG A 75 7.85 -2.83 -5.23
C ARG A 75 7.54 -2.12 -3.91
N PHE A 76 7.88 -2.72 -2.77
CA PHE A 76 7.45 -2.21 -1.48
C PHE A 76 8.41 -2.54 -0.33
N VAL A 77 8.17 -1.85 0.79
CA VAL A 77 8.66 -2.19 2.13
C VAL A 77 7.44 -2.28 3.05
N GLU A 78 7.37 -3.33 3.87
CA GLU A 78 6.41 -3.51 4.95
C GLU A 78 7.13 -3.37 6.30
N HIS A 79 6.53 -2.59 7.18
CA HIS A 79 7.02 -2.34 8.53
C HIS A 79 5.91 -2.62 9.54
N ASP A 80 6.19 -3.54 10.45
CA ASP A 80 5.35 -3.86 11.59
C ASP A 80 5.35 -2.67 12.55
N ILE A 81 4.17 -2.07 12.76
CA ILE A 81 4.05 -0.87 13.59
C ILE A 81 4.21 -1.20 15.08
N LYS A 82 3.75 -2.37 15.53
CA LYS A 82 3.82 -2.76 16.95
C LYS A 82 5.22 -3.25 17.31
N ALA A 83 5.83 -4.08 16.47
CA ALA A 83 7.19 -4.58 16.67
C ALA A 83 8.27 -3.55 16.32
N ASN A 84 7.91 -2.51 15.55
CA ASN A 84 8.84 -1.52 15.01
C ASN A 84 9.97 -2.19 14.20
N ASP A 85 9.59 -3.09 13.29
CA ASP A 85 10.52 -3.91 12.50
C ASP A 85 10.10 -4.01 11.04
N THR A 86 11.07 -4.14 10.12
CA THR A 86 10.81 -4.39 8.70
C THR A 86 10.61 -5.88 8.46
N THR A 87 9.40 -6.28 8.05
CA THR A 87 8.98 -7.70 8.03
C THR A 87 8.98 -8.34 6.65
N CYS A 88 8.73 -7.56 5.61
CA CYS A 88 8.67 -8.03 4.22
C CYS A 88 9.03 -6.88 3.27
N PHE A 89 9.86 -7.14 2.28
CA PHE A 89 10.25 -6.13 1.30
C PHE A 89 10.74 -6.79 0.01
N ASN A 90 10.76 -6.01 -1.07
CA ASN A 90 11.34 -6.42 -2.34
C ASN A 90 12.08 -5.28 -3.05
N VAL A 91 12.71 -4.40 -2.27
CA VAL A 91 13.56 -3.30 -2.73
C VAL A 91 14.91 -3.35 -2.04
N VAL A 92 15.92 -2.69 -2.60
CA VAL A 92 17.22 -2.57 -1.93
C VAL A 92 17.03 -1.73 -0.66
N LEU A 93 17.46 -2.28 0.47
CA LEU A 93 17.48 -1.62 1.77
C LEU A 93 18.91 -1.57 2.33
N PRO A 94 19.24 -0.56 3.15
CA PRO A 94 20.51 -0.51 3.86
C PRO A 94 20.77 -1.79 4.64
N GLY A 95 21.95 -2.38 4.44
CA GLY A 95 22.35 -3.65 5.06
C GLY A 95 21.91 -4.92 4.30
N PHE A 96 21.10 -4.77 3.25
CA PHE A 96 20.63 -5.88 2.42
C PHE A 96 21.22 -5.89 1.00
N GLU A 97 22.14 -4.99 0.67
CA GLU A 97 22.67 -4.76 -0.69
C GLU A 97 23.38 -5.98 -1.29
N ASN A 98 23.83 -6.91 -0.45
CA ASN A 98 24.49 -8.16 -0.87
C ASN A 98 23.55 -9.37 -0.89
N TYR A 99 22.24 -9.18 -0.68
CA TYR A 99 21.25 -10.24 -0.65
C TYR A 99 20.21 -10.06 -1.78
N PRO A 100 20.61 -10.24 -3.06
CA PRO A 100 19.77 -9.93 -4.20
C PRO A 100 18.44 -10.68 -4.19
N ASN A 101 18.39 -11.89 -3.65
CA ASN A 101 17.17 -12.69 -3.56
C ASN A 101 16.00 -11.98 -2.88
N TYR A 102 16.24 -11.00 -2.00
CA TYR A 102 15.17 -10.21 -1.38
C TYR A 102 14.50 -9.26 -2.37
N TYR A 103 15.22 -8.74 -3.36
CA TYR A 103 14.74 -7.67 -4.24
C TYR A 103 14.93 -7.97 -5.74
N THR A 104 15.27 -9.19 -6.12
CA THR A 104 15.33 -9.59 -7.54
C THR A 104 13.96 -9.43 -8.20
N TYR A 105 12.91 -9.96 -7.57
CA TYR A 105 11.57 -10.04 -8.17
C TYR A 105 10.58 -9.10 -7.49
N PRO A 106 9.70 -8.43 -8.27
CA PRO A 106 8.57 -7.72 -7.69
C PRO A 106 7.53 -8.72 -7.17
N ASP A 107 6.56 -8.21 -6.42
CA ASP A 107 5.33 -8.93 -6.14
C ASP A 107 4.38 -8.69 -7.29
N VAL A 108 3.77 -9.74 -7.83
CA VAL A 108 2.91 -9.64 -8.99
C VAL A 108 1.53 -10.17 -8.64
N PHE A 109 0.49 -9.41 -8.96
CA PHE A 109 -0.89 -9.84 -8.74
C PHE A 109 -1.79 -9.51 -9.92
N ARG A 110 -2.85 -10.31 -10.09
CA ARG A 110 -3.97 -9.97 -10.95
C ARG A 110 -4.96 -9.11 -10.18
N TYR A 111 -5.24 -7.92 -10.70
CA TYR A 111 -6.30 -7.05 -10.17
C TYR A 111 -7.66 -7.50 -10.71
N VAL A 112 -8.64 -7.63 -9.83
CA VAL A 112 -10.01 -8.02 -10.15
C VAL A 112 -10.96 -6.96 -9.63
N ASP A 113 -11.75 -6.38 -10.53
CA ASP A 113 -12.80 -5.41 -10.21
C ASP A 113 -14.08 -5.86 -10.90
N ASN A 114 -15.06 -6.28 -10.09
CA ASN A 114 -16.34 -6.81 -10.57
C ASN A 114 -17.46 -5.75 -10.48
N GLY A 115 -17.11 -4.48 -10.25
CA GLY A 115 -18.05 -3.35 -10.13
C GLY A 115 -18.70 -3.20 -8.76
N THR A 116 -18.81 -4.27 -7.97
CA THR A 116 -19.33 -4.25 -6.58
C THR A 116 -18.25 -4.48 -5.53
N SER A 117 -17.16 -5.14 -5.91
CA SER A 117 -16.02 -5.42 -5.05
C SER A 117 -14.73 -5.45 -5.87
N VAL A 118 -13.62 -5.19 -5.16
CA VAL A 118 -12.27 -5.27 -5.69
C VAL A 118 -11.48 -6.31 -4.93
N ALA A 119 -10.64 -7.05 -5.64
CA ALA A 119 -9.75 -8.06 -5.10
C ALA A 119 -8.43 -8.08 -5.88
N GLY A 120 -7.41 -8.69 -5.28
CA GLY A 120 -6.12 -8.90 -5.91
C GLY A 120 -5.61 -10.28 -5.53
N VAL A 121 -5.07 -11.00 -6.51
CA VAL A 121 -4.53 -12.34 -6.30
C VAL A 121 -3.06 -12.35 -6.72
N PHE A 122 -2.16 -12.46 -5.76
CA PHE A 122 -0.74 -12.65 -6.00
C PHE A 122 -0.52 -13.92 -6.82
N THR A 123 0.26 -13.79 -7.88
CA THR A 123 0.75 -14.90 -8.70
C THR A 123 2.17 -15.29 -8.32
N GLU A 124 2.93 -14.35 -7.78
CA GLU A 124 4.31 -14.51 -7.29
C GLU A 124 4.68 -13.30 -6.41
N GLY A 125 5.71 -13.44 -5.58
CA GLY A 125 6.22 -12.33 -4.76
C GLY A 125 6.56 -12.69 -3.32
N SER A 126 7.21 -11.74 -2.65
CA SER A 126 7.64 -11.81 -1.25
C SER A 126 6.44 -11.94 -0.30
N MET A 127 5.32 -11.26 -0.54
CA MET A 127 4.12 -11.34 0.31
C MET A 127 3.56 -12.76 0.34
N TYR A 128 3.36 -13.37 -0.83
CA TYR A 128 2.86 -14.73 -0.91
C TYR A 128 3.84 -15.72 -0.26
N ALA A 129 5.15 -15.58 -0.54
CA ALA A 129 6.17 -16.44 0.04
C ALA A 129 6.26 -16.30 1.58
N LYS A 130 6.09 -15.09 2.12
CA LYS A 130 6.19 -14.79 3.56
C LYS A 130 4.96 -15.25 4.34
N TYR A 131 3.75 -14.97 3.82
CA TYR A 131 2.50 -15.14 4.55
C TYR A 131 1.69 -16.37 4.13
N GLY A 132 2.05 -17.03 3.03
CA GLY A 132 1.40 -18.24 2.56
C GLY A 132 0.01 -18.04 1.95
N THR A 133 -0.42 -16.78 1.76
CA THR A 133 -1.74 -16.41 1.22
C THR A 133 -1.60 -15.64 -0.07
N THR A 134 -2.49 -15.90 -1.03
CA THR A 134 -2.46 -15.20 -2.33
C THR A 134 -3.27 -13.91 -2.34
N ASP A 135 -4.07 -13.63 -1.31
CA ASP A 135 -4.86 -12.40 -1.25
C ASP A 135 -3.96 -11.17 -1.06
N VAL A 136 -4.12 -10.19 -1.95
CA VAL A 136 -3.50 -8.87 -1.80
C VAL A 136 -4.21 -8.11 -0.68
N PRO A 137 -3.48 -7.43 0.25
CA PRO A 137 -4.11 -6.62 1.28
C PRO A 137 -5.15 -5.64 0.69
N PRO A 138 -6.41 -5.64 1.16
CA PRO A 138 -7.44 -4.71 0.66
C PRO A 138 -7.03 -3.24 0.77
N GLY A 139 -6.21 -2.90 1.78
CA GLY A 139 -5.63 -1.58 1.95
C GLY A 139 -4.76 -1.15 0.77
N TRP A 140 -3.99 -2.06 0.16
CA TRP A 140 -3.19 -1.73 -1.03
C TRP A 140 -4.07 -1.44 -2.24
N LEU A 141 -5.15 -2.21 -2.41
CA LEU A 141 -6.08 -2.06 -3.54
C LEU A 141 -6.85 -0.74 -3.48
N LEU A 142 -7.04 -0.16 -2.28
CA LEU A 142 -7.65 1.16 -2.10
C LEU A 142 -6.90 2.25 -2.88
N ALA A 143 -5.56 2.18 -2.92
CA ALA A 143 -4.74 3.17 -3.60
C ALA A 143 -5.02 3.24 -5.10
N LEU A 144 -5.36 2.10 -5.72
CA LEU A 144 -5.55 1.98 -7.17
C LEU A 144 -6.71 2.84 -7.71
N LYS A 145 -7.61 3.31 -6.85
CA LYS A 145 -8.68 4.26 -7.21
C LYS A 145 -8.16 5.68 -7.47
N TYR A 146 -7.00 6.03 -6.92
CA TYR A 146 -6.52 7.42 -6.83
C TYR A 146 -5.21 7.66 -7.58
N VAL A 147 -4.55 6.60 -8.03
CA VAL A 147 -3.22 6.65 -8.65
C VAL A 147 -3.19 5.92 -9.99
N THR A 148 -2.16 6.18 -10.78
CA THR A 148 -1.95 5.56 -12.09
C THR A 148 -0.70 4.69 -12.11
N ASN A 149 -0.39 4.12 -13.26
CA ASN A 149 0.80 3.31 -13.50
C ASN A 149 2.06 4.04 -13.02
N TYR A 150 2.98 3.28 -12.40
CA TYR A 150 4.21 3.74 -11.76
C TYR A 150 4.05 4.57 -10.47
N ALA A 151 2.85 4.68 -9.89
CA ALA A 151 2.65 5.44 -8.67
C ALA A 151 3.45 4.93 -7.46
N HIS A 152 3.71 5.87 -6.54
CA HIS A 152 4.33 5.65 -5.24
C HIS A 152 3.39 6.14 -4.15
N VAL A 153 2.99 5.25 -3.25
CA VAL A 153 2.18 5.58 -2.07
C VAL A 153 2.82 5.07 -0.79
N ARG A 154 2.51 5.75 0.32
CA ARG A 154 2.79 5.26 1.67
C ARG A 154 1.48 5.08 2.40
N MET A 155 1.34 4.00 3.17
CA MET A 155 0.06 3.65 3.78
C MET A 155 0.25 3.14 5.20
N ILE A 156 -0.64 3.53 6.12
CA ILE A 156 -0.86 2.83 7.38
C ILE A 156 -2.12 2.00 7.18
N VAL A 157 -1.99 0.69 7.30
CA VAL A 157 -3.07 -0.26 7.02
C VAL A 157 -3.41 -1.00 8.31
N PRO A 158 -4.64 -0.84 8.84
CA PRO A 158 -5.08 -1.62 10.00
C PRO A 158 -5.26 -3.08 9.61
N SER A 159 -5.21 -3.97 10.60
CA SER A 159 -5.33 -5.42 10.48
C SER A 159 -6.51 -5.89 9.63
N LYS A 160 -7.68 -5.23 9.76
CA LYS A 160 -8.88 -5.53 8.97
C LYS A 160 -8.73 -5.27 7.47
N MET A 161 -7.78 -4.43 7.09
CA MET A 161 -7.45 -4.07 5.71
C MET A 161 -6.09 -4.66 5.26
N GLY A 162 -5.46 -5.48 6.12
CA GLY A 162 -4.16 -6.11 5.88
C GLY A 162 -4.27 -7.52 5.27
N HIS A 163 -3.13 -8.23 5.22
CA HIS A 163 -3.09 -9.66 4.88
C HIS A 163 -3.69 -10.53 6.00
N GLN A 164 -3.92 -11.81 5.74
CA GLN A 164 -4.59 -12.72 6.67
C GLN A 164 -3.93 -12.77 8.06
N SER A 165 -2.59 -12.81 8.13
CA SER A 165 -1.88 -12.82 9.41
C SER A 165 -2.06 -11.50 10.18
N ALA A 166 -2.06 -10.35 9.51
CA ALA A 166 -2.35 -9.06 10.12
C ALA A 166 -3.73 -9.07 10.79
N ASN A 167 -4.74 -9.59 10.08
CA ASN A 167 -6.11 -9.73 10.59
C ASN A 167 -6.18 -10.66 11.82
N GLN A 168 -5.57 -11.84 11.73
CA GLN A 168 -5.55 -12.84 12.81
C GLN A 168 -4.95 -12.31 14.12
N TYR A 169 -3.85 -11.54 14.01
CA TYR A 169 -3.12 -11.03 15.17
C TYR A 169 -3.49 -9.59 15.54
N VAL A 170 -4.46 -8.99 14.83
CA VAL A 170 -4.87 -7.59 15.00
C VAL A 170 -3.64 -6.67 14.98
N ASN A 171 -2.81 -6.84 13.94
CA ASN A 171 -1.54 -6.13 13.79
C ASN A 171 -1.59 -5.15 12.62
N PRO A 172 -1.37 -3.84 12.84
CA PRO A 172 -1.29 -2.85 11.78
C PRO A 172 0.12 -2.78 11.19
N TYR A 173 0.18 -2.47 9.90
CA TYR A 173 1.44 -2.34 9.15
C TYR A 173 1.52 -1.00 8.45
N PHE A 174 2.75 -0.48 8.36
CA PHE A 174 3.10 0.60 7.46
C PHE A 174 3.69 0.02 6.18
N TYR A 175 3.27 0.56 5.04
CA TYR A 175 3.77 0.18 3.72
C TYR A 175 4.34 1.39 2.98
N ASP A 176 5.52 1.23 2.40
CA ASP A 176 6.11 2.15 1.41
C ASP A 176 6.08 1.45 0.04
N ILE A 177 4.99 1.62 -0.72
CA ILE A 177 4.80 0.98 -2.03
C ILE A 177 5.31 1.92 -3.11
N ARG A 178 6.51 1.66 -3.60
CA ARG A 178 7.29 2.54 -4.48
C ARG A 178 6.90 2.47 -5.95
N LYS A 179 6.14 1.46 -6.35
CA LYS A 179 5.77 1.25 -7.75
C LYS A 179 4.51 0.41 -7.84
N PHE A 180 3.44 0.94 -8.45
CA PHE A 180 2.36 0.13 -9.02
C PHE A 180 2.54 0.06 -10.54
N GLN A 181 3.21 -0.97 -11.04
CA GLN A 181 3.50 -1.11 -12.46
C GLN A 181 2.55 -2.09 -13.13
N LYS A 182 1.78 -1.62 -14.11
CA LYS A 182 1.07 -2.51 -15.04
C LYS A 182 2.08 -3.31 -15.85
N ALA A 183 1.98 -4.64 -15.83
CA ALA A 183 2.78 -5.48 -16.73
C ALA A 183 2.43 -5.13 -18.18
N LEU A 184 3.45 -4.98 -19.02
CA LEU A 184 3.24 -4.82 -20.47
C LEU A 184 2.84 -6.20 -21.02
N ASN A 185 1.64 -6.27 -21.61
CA ASN A 185 1.26 -7.40 -22.45
C ASN A 185 2.02 -7.35 -23.78
#